data_AF-A0A2M7MAF2-F1
#
_entry.id   AF-A0A2M7MAF2-F1
#
_cell.length_a   1.000
_cell.length_b   1.000
_cell.length_c   1.000
_cell.angle_alpha   90.00
_cell.angle_beta   90.00
_cell.angle_gamma   90.00
#
_symmetry.space_group_name_H-M   'P 1'
#
loop_
_entity.id
_entity.type
_entity.pdbx_description
1 polymer ?
#
loop_
_entity_poly.entity_id
_entity_poly.type
_entity_poly.pdbx_seq_one_letter_code
_entity_poly.pdbx_strand_id
1 'polypeptide(L)'
;MFTKITLLSESKNLLIAIERESWQEYLALNSLFQKHLADAIETFGHELDETLVELLHDNDNIQALVRDKQHALLKESQAEFNRIKQLKAYVSPPK
;
A
#
# COMPACT_ATOMS: atom_id res chain seq x y z
N MET A 1 -9.41 -26.13 1.48
CA MET A 1 -10.52 -25.19 1.77
C MET A 1 -10.08 -24.04 2.69
N PHE A 2 -9.38 -24.31 3.80
CA PHE A 2 -8.91 -23.25 4.71
C PHE A 2 -7.90 -22.27 4.06
N THR A 3 -6.95 -22.76 3.27
CA THR A 3 -5.90 -21.94 2.63
C THR A 3 -6.44 -20.81 1.77
N LYS A 4 -7.49 -21.06 0.96
CA LYS A 4 -8.11 -20.03 0.11
C LYS A 4 -8.69 -18.89 0.95
N ILE A 5 -9.42 -19.25 2.02
CA ILE A 5 -10.03 -18.28 2.95
C ILE A 5 -8.93 -17.48 3.65
N THR A 6 -7.85 -18.14 4.08
CA THR A 6 -6.71 -17.47 4.70
C THR A 6 -6.08 -16.44 3.76
N LEU A 7 -5.75 -16.81 2.52
CA LEU A 7 -5.15 -15.89 1.55
C LEU A 7 -6.05 -14.69 1.25
N LEU A 8 -7.35 -14.92 1.06
CA LEU A 8 -8.30 -13.83 0.82
C LEU A 8 -8.42 -12.90 2.03
N SER A 9 -8.48 -13.47 3.24
CA SER A 9 -8.53 -12.69 4.48
C SER A 9 -7.26 -11.84 4.66
N GLU A 10 -6.08 -12.42 4.43
CA GLU A 10 -4.81 -11.71 4.50
C GLU A 10 -4.74 -10.57 3.48
N SER A 11 -5.17 -10.81 2.24
CA SER A 11 -5.28 -9.79 1.19
C SER A 11 -6.18 -8.62 1.56
N LYS A 12 -7.36 -8.91 2.14
CA LYS A 12 -8.25 -7.85 2.65
C LYS A 12 -7.63 -7.08 3.81
N ASN A 13 -6.90 -7.75 4.70
CA ASN A 13 -6.18 -7.07 5.78
C ASN A 13 -5.09 -6.12 5.24
N LEU A 14 -4.40 -6.50 4.16
CA LEU A 14 -3.45 -5.62 3.48
C LEU A 14 -4.14 -4.38 2.90
N LEU A 15 -5.27 -4.55 2.23
CA LEU A 15 -6.06 -3.45 1.69
C LEU A 15 -6.51 -2.49 2.82
N ILE A 16 -7.06 -3.03 3.90
CA ILE A 16 -7.50 -2.25 5.07
C ILE A 16 -6.33 -1.48 5.69
N ALA A 17 -5.15 -2.09 5.81
CA ALA A 17 -3.98 -1.41 6.35
C ALA A 17 -3.56 -0.20 5.49
N ILE A 18 -3.66 -0.31 4.16
CA ILE A 18 -3.38 0.79 3.23
C ILE A 18 -4.46 1.87 3.30
N GLU A 19 -5.73 1.51 3.36
CA GLU A 19 -6.85 2.46 3.52
C GLU A 19 -6.71 3.28 4.81
N ARG A 20 -6.19 2.67 5.87
CA ARG A 20 -5.90 3.32 7.16
C ARG A 20 -4.54 4.02 7.21
N GLU A 21 -3.80 4.04 6.10
CA GLU A 21 -2.42 4.57 6.03
C GLU A 21 -1.48 3.98 7.09
N SER A 22 -1.77 2.75 7.53
CA SER A 22 -1.02 2.02 8.55
C SER A 22 0.15 1.28 7.90
N TRP A 23 1.12 2.04 7.37
CA TRP A 23 2.21 1.53 6.54
C TRP A 23 3.07 0.46 7.21
N GLN A 24 3.34 0.60 8.52
CA GLN A 24 4.10 -0.38 9.28
C GLN A 24 3.36 -1.71 9.40
N GLU A 25 2.06 -1.66 9.65
CA GLU A 25 1.18 -2.84 9.70
C GLU A 25 1.13 -3.50 8.31
N TYR A 26 0.94 -2.72 7.24
CA TYR A 26 0.97 -3.23 5.88
C TYR A 26 2.27 -3.97 5.56
N LEU A 27 3.43 -3.40 5.89
CA LEU A 27 4.73 -4.04 5.63
C LEU A 27 4.87 -5.37 6.39
N ALA A 28 4.46 -5.40 7.65
CA ALA A 28 4.49 -6.60 8.47
C ALA A 28 3.57 -7.69 7.88
N LEU A 29 2.31 -7.34 7.60
CA LEU A 29 1.34 -8.25 7.00
C LEU A 29 1.79 -8.75 5.62
N ASN A 30 2.36 -7.88 4.78
CA ASN A 30 2.74 -8.24 3.42
C ASN A 30 3.87 -9.26 3.42
N SER A 31 4.84 -9.11 4.32
CA SER A 31 5.93 -10.08 4.44
C SER A 31 5.43 -11.49 4.78
N LEU A 32 4.41 -11.60 5.64
CA LEU A 32 3.79 -12.88 6.00
C LEU A 32 2.95 -13.43 4.85
N PHE A 33 2.11 -12.58 4.25
CA PHE A 33 1.25 -12.95 3.13
C PHE A 33 2.06 -13.48 1.94
N GLN A 34 3.16 -12.82 1.57
CA GLN A 34 4.00 -13.27 0.45
C GLN A 34 4.56 -14.69 0.67
N LYS A 35 4.92 -15.01 1.92
CA LYS A 35 5.36 -16.36 2.27
C LYS A 35 4.21 -17.37 2.14
N HIS A 36 3.06 -17.08 2.74
CA HIS A 36 1.89 -17.98 2.67
C HIS A 36 1.39 -18.18 1.23
N LEU A 37 1.45 -17.14 0.40
CA LEU A 37 1.07 -17.21 -1.01
C LEU A 37 2.02 -18.12 -1.79
N ALA A 38 3.34 -17.99 -1.58
CA ALA A 38 4.32 -18.85 -2.23
C ALA A 38 4.11 -20.33 -1.85
N ASP A 39 3.96 -20.61 -0.55
CA ASP A 39 3.71 -21.97 -0.04
C ASP A 39 2.40 -22.55 -0.62
N ALA A 40 1.35 -21.72 -0.72
CA ALA A 40 0.06 -22.13 -1.25
C ALA A 40 0.09 -22.38 -2.77
N ILE A 41 0.80 -21.57 -3.54
CA ILE A 41 0.98 -21.77 -4.99
C ILE A 41 1.74 -23.08 -5.24
N GLU A 42 2.80 -23.36 -4.48
CA GLU A 42 3.56 -24.59 -4.61
C GLU A 42 2.70 -25.83 -4.29
N THR A 43 1.84 -25.73 -3.29
CA THR A 43 1.03 -26.86 -2.81
C THR A 43 -0.22 -27.12 -3.65
N PHE A 44 -0.92 -26.06 -4.09
CA PHE A 44 -2.26 -26.16 -4.67
C PHE A 44 -2.32 -25.78 -6.16
N GLY A 45 -1.31 -25.07 -6.69
CA GLY A 45 -1.21 -24.69 -8.09
C GLY A 45 -2.52 -24.13 -8.67
N HIS A 46 -3.01 -24.79 -9.72
CA HIS A 46 -4.24 -24.41 -10.45
C HIS A 46 -5.51 -24.42 -9.61
N GLU A 47 -5.54 -25.11 -8.47
CA GLU A 47 -6.72 -25.07 -7.60
C GLU A 47 -6.96 -23.67 -7.01
N LEU A 48 -5.97 -22.77 -7.08
CA LEU A 48 -6.08 -21.40 -6.60
C LEU A 48 -6.46 -20.38 -7.68
N ASP A 49 -6.67 -20.76 -8.95
CA ASP A 49 -6.84 -19.80 -10.05
C ASP A 49 -7.91 -18.73 -9.77
N GLU A 50 -9.10 -19.13 -9.28
CA GLU A 50 -10.16 -18.19 -8.89
C GLU A 50 -9.76 -17.28 -7.72
N THR A 51 -9.02 -17.83 -6.75
CA THR A 51 -8.50 -17.07 -5.61
C THR A 51 -7.45 -16.06 -6.07
N LEU A 52 -6.57 -16.43 -6.99
CA LEU A 52 -5.54 -15.54 -7.54
C LEU A 52 -6.15 -14.34 -8.27
N VAL A 53 -7.29 -14.51 -8.96
CA VAL A 53 -8.00 -13.40 -9.60
C VAL A 53 -8.44 -12.34 -8.56
N GLU A 54 -9.02 -12.78 -7.44
CA GLU A 54 -9.41 -11.87 -6.35
C GLU A 54 -8.20 -11.21 -5.68
N LEU A 55 -7.11 -11.95 -5.49
CA LEU A 55 -5.87 -11.41 -4.92
C LEU A 55 -5.23 -10.35 -5.84
N LEU A 56 -5.29 -10.56 -7.16
CA LEU A 56 -4.83 -9.57 -8.14
C LEU A 56 -5.69 -8.31 -8.09
N HIS A 57 -7.01 -8.45 -7.97
CA HIS A 57 -7.91 -7.32 -7.83
C HIS A 57 -7.61 -6.48 -6.58
N ASP A 58 -7.39 -7.13 -5.43
CA ASP A 58 -7.01 -6.44 -4.21
C ASP A 58 -5.65 -5.74 -4.32
N ASN A 59 -4.68 -6.38 -4.97
CA ASN A 59 -3.38 -5.78 -5.22
C ASN A 59 -3.49 -4.53 -6.13
N ASP A 60 -4.33 -4.57 -7.17
CA ASP A 60 -4.55 -3.40 -8.03
C ASP A 60 -5.15 -2.22 -7.25
N ASN A 61 -6.10 -2.50 -6.35
CA ASN A 61 -6.67 -1.49 -5.44
C ASN A 61 -5.62 -0.92 -4.50
N ILE A 62 -4.78 -1.77 -3.89
CA ILE A 62 -3.66 -1.33 -3.05
C ILE A 62 -2.73 -0.41 -3.84
N GLN A 63 -2.34 -0.80 -5.06
CA GLN A 63 -1.44 0.01 -5.89
C GLN A 63 -2.05 1.36 -6.28
N ALA A 64 -3.36 1.40 -6.57
CA ALA A 64 -4.06 2.66 -6.81
C ALA A 64 -4.00 3.58 -5.58
N LEU A 65 -4.34 3.06 -4.40
CA LEU A 65 -4.29 3.82 -3.14
C LEU A 65 -2.88 4.32 -2.83
N VAL A 66 -1.86 3.49 -3.00
CA VAL A 66 -0.45 3.89 -2.80
C VAL A 66 -0.07 5.05 -3.71
N ARG A 67 -0.43 4.98 -5.01
CA ARG A 67 -0.14 6.06 -5.96
C ARG A 67 -0.84 7.37 -5.58
N ASP A 68 -2.10 7.29 -5.17
CA ASP A 68 -2.87 8.46 -4.74
C ASP A 68 -2.23 9.12 -3.50
N LYS A 69 -1.81 8.32 -2.51
CA LYS A 69 -1.13 8.82 -1.31
C LYS A 69 0.24 9.42 -1.64
N GLN A 70 1.03 8.78 -2.50
CA GLN A 70 2.32 9.34 -2.96
C GLN A 70 2.13 10.70 -3.64
N HIS A 71 1.11 10.83 -4.48
CA HIS A 71 0.79 12.09 -5.15
C HIS A 71 0.33 13.17 -4.16
N ALA A 72 -0.50 12.81 -3.17
CA ALA A 72 -0.91 13.73 -2.11
C ALA A 72 0.29 14.25 -1.29
N LEU A 73 1.17 13.35 -0.84
CA LEU A 73 2.38 13.70 -0.10
C LEU A 73 3.33 14.60 -0.90
N LEU A 74 3.48 14.34 -2.21
CA LEU A 74 4.29 15.19 -3.08
C LEU A 74 3.72 16.62 -3.15
N LYS A 75 2.40 16.75 -3.28
CA LYS A 75 1.72 18.05 -3.32
C LYS A 75 1.87 18.80 -2.00
N GLU A 76 1.73 18.11 -0.87
CA GLU A 76 1.95 18.69 0.46
C GLU A 76 3.39 19.16 0.65
N SER A 77 4.37 18.35 0.24
CA SER A 77 5.79 18.70 0.29
C SER A 77 6.10 19.95 -0.55
N GLN A 78 5.54 20.06 -1.76
CA GLN A 78 5.69 21.25 -2.59
C GLN A 78 5.06 22.50 -1.96
N ALA A 79 3.89 22.35 -1.35
CA ALA A 79 3.22 23.45 -0.65
C ALA A 79 4.05 23.96 0.53
N GLU A 80 4.60 23.06 1.34
CA GLU A 80 5.44 23.40 2.48
C GLU A 80 6.76 24.05 2.03
N PHE A 81 7.39 23.52 0.98
CA PHE A 81 8.59 24.14 0.40
C PHE A 81 8.33 25.59 -0.06
N ASN A 82 7.21 25.83 -0.73
CA ASN A 82 6.82 27.17 -1.16
C ASN A 82 6.56 28.10 0.04
N ARG A 83 5.93 27.60 1.09
CA ARG A 83 5.72 28.33 2.34
C ARG A 83 7.04 28.72 3.00
N ILE A 84 7.99 27.80 3.11
CA ILE A 84 9.33 28.07 3.65
C ILE A 84 10.05 29.13 2.80
N LYS A 85 9.95 29.05 1.46
CA LYS A 85 10.55 30.05 0.55
C LYS A 85 9.97 31.44 0.76
N GLN A 86 8.65 31.55 0.93
CA GLN A 86 7.97 32.82 1.23
C GLN A 86 8.39 33.39 2.59
N LEU A 87 8.45 32.55 3.63
CA LEU A 87 8.93 32.94 4.95
C LEU A 87 10.37 33.46 4.89
N LYS A 88 11.26 32.77 4.18
CA LYS A 88 12.66 33.18 4.00
C LYS A 88 12.77 34.54 3.31
N ALA A 89 11.96 34.78 2.29
CA ALA A 89 11.91 36.07 1.60
C ALA A 89 11.39 37.20 2.50
N TYR A 90 10.47 36.90 3.43
CA TYR A 90 9.95 37.87 4.37
C TYR A 90 10.95 38.26 5.48
N VAL A 91 11.73 37.29 5.99
CA VAL A 91 12.70 37.54 7.07
C VAL A 91 14.08 37.98 6.60
N SER A 92 14.35 37.95 5.30
CA SER A 92 15.61 38.43 4.71
C SER A 92 15.36 39.75 3.97
N PRO A 93 15.58 40.92 4.60
CA PRO A 93 15.35 42.19 3.92
C PRO A 93 16.28 42.33 2.70
N PRO A 94 15.81 42.98 1.61
CA PRO A 94 16.68 43.28 0.48
C PRO A 94 17.87 44.10 0.95
N LYS A 95 19.08 43.71 0.50
CA LYS A 95 20.31 44.49 0.71
C LYS A 95 20.26 45.80 -0.06
#